data_AF-A0A644Y0N4-F1
#
_entry.id   AF-A0A644Y0N4-F1
#
_cell.length_a   1.000
_cell.length_b   1.000
_cell.length_c   1.000
_cell.angle_alpha   90.00
_cell.angle_beta   90.00
_cell.angle_gamma   90.00
#
_symmetry.space_group_name_H-M   'P 1'
#
loop_
_entity.id
_entity.type
_entity.pdbx_description
1 polymer ?
#
loop_
_entity_poly.entity_id
_entity_poly.type
_entity_poly.pdbx_seq_one_letter_code
_entity_poly.pdbx_strand_id
1 'polypeptide(L)'
;MQRSLRTLLVQIEEDRRSIRDGLLPVNRALSGVEFRDGSRLQIEDRPIATADLDDFRATITRYTAVGTDGIDEELTERMFVAMRRDLARLDEQSTTAEAWRRRVFDAREHVEFRAVEHRPGGEPIVHDGVSGKSGGEGQELIAFILGAALRYQLGDGTDQAPRFAPIVLDEGFVKADSEYTGRALHALQSLGFQLVIGAPRDKAAAFEDYVGSIVYVNRNPDRDGEVRLYEFAID
;
A
#
# COMPACT_ATOMS: atom_id res chain seq x y z
N MET A 1 14.76 31.11 10.76
CA MET A 1 13.42 30.77 11.28
C MET A 1 12.34 30.73 10.19
N GLN A 2 12.05 31.82 9.47
CA GLN A 2 11.11 31.78 8.32
C GLN A 2 11.49 30.75 7.25
N ARG A 3 12.80 30.60 6.98
CA ARG A 3 13.34 29.54 6.10
C ARG A 3 12.99 28.14 6.59
N SER A 4 13.11 27.87 7.89
CA SER A 4 12.81 26.57 8.50
C SER A 4 11.31 26.20 8.40
N LEU A 5 10.42 27.18 8.61
CA LEU A 5 8.97 26.96 8.47
C LEU A 5 8.56 26.71 7.02
N ARG A 6 9.15 27.44 6.06
CA ARG A 6 8.94 27.15 4.63
C ARG A 6 9.48 25.77 4.25
N THR A 7 10.66 25.40 4.73
CA THR A 7 11.22 24.05 4.52
C THR A 7 10.27 22.97 5.01
N LEU A 8 9.60 23.18 6.14
CA LEU A 8 8.65 22.21 6.68
C LEU A 8 7.41 22.03 5.79
N LEU A 9 6.87 23.10 5.19
CA LEU A 9 5.80 22.96 4.19
C LEU A 9 6.27 22.21 2.94
N VAL A 10 7.48 22.52 2.47
CA VAL A 10 8.09 21.82 1.34
C VAL A 10 8.25 20.33 1.65
N GLN A 11 8.71 19.98 2.85
CA GLN A 11 8.87 18.59 3.27
C GLN A 11 7.53 17.84 3.24
N ILE A 12 6.45 18.43 3.76
CA ILE A 12 5.11 17.79 3.73
C ILE A 12 4.67 17.52 2.27
N GLU A 13 4.95 18.45 1.35
CA GLU A 13 4.64 18.27 -0.07
C GLU A 13 5.52 17.21 -0.74
N GLU A 14 6.81 17.16 -0.38
CA GLU A 14 7.77 16.17 -0.86
C GLU A 14 7.42 14.76 -0.36
N ASP A 15 7.04 14.60 0.91
CA ASP A 15 6.60 13.34 1.48
C ASP A 15 5.36 12.80 0.75
N ARG A 16 4.40 13.68 0.46
CA ARG A 16 3.22 13.33 -0.35
C ARG A 16 3.61 12.94 -1.78
N ARG A 17 4.56 13.65 -2.40
CA ARG A 17 5.06 13.31 -3.73
C ARG A 17 5.76 11.95 -3.72
N SER A 18 6.55 11.65 -2.68
CA SER A 18 7.24 10.37 -2.54
C SER A 18 6.27 9.20 -2.48
N ILE A 19 5.10 9.36 -1.84
CA ILE A 19 4.04 8.34 -1.86
C ILE A 19 3.55 8.09 -3.28
N ARG A 20 3.26 9.16 -4.04
CA ARG A 20 2.82 9.05 -5.44
C ARG A 20 3.89 8.41 -6.33
N ASP A 21 5.14 8.84 -6.18
CA ASP A 21 6.25 8.29 -6.96
C ASP A 21 6.45 6.79 -6.67
N GLY A 22 6.18 6.37 -5.42
CA GLY A 22 6.15 4.96 -5.03
C GLY A 22 5.04 4.14 -5.68
N LEU A 23 3.94 4.75 -6.15
CA LEU A 23 2.90 4.03 -6.89
C LEU A 23 3.28 3.73 -8.34
N LEU A 24 4.16 4.52 -8.95
CA LEU A 24 4.59 4.32 -10.35
C LEU A 24 5.11 2.90 -10.63
N PRO A 25 6.05 2.34 -9.85
CA PRO A 25 6.50 0.96 -10.04
C PRO A 25 5.40 -0.08 -9.73
N VAL A 26 4.54 0.17 -8.74
CA VAL A 26 3.40 -0.72 -8.44
C VAL A 26 2.45 -0.80 -9.64
N ASN A 27 2.09 0.34 -10.22
CA ASN A 27 1.23 0.40 -11.40
C ASN A 27 1.89 -0.19 -12.65
N ARG A 28 3.21 -0.03 -12.80
CA ARG A 28 3.96 -0.72 -13.86
C ARG A 28 3.84 -2.23 -13.73
N ALA A 29 4.03 -2.77 -12.51
CA ALA A 29 3.85 -4.19 -12.25
C ALA A 29 2.41 -4.66 -12.57
N LEU A 30 1.40 -3.92 -12.10
CA LEU A 30 -0.01 -4.25 -12.34
C LEU A 30 -0.39 -4.19 -13.83
N SER A 31 0.20 -3.29 -14.61
CA SER A 31 -0.08 -3.18 -16.05
C SER A 31 0.29 -4.45 -16.84
N GLY A 32 1.28 -5.19 -16.36
CA GLY A 32 1.74 -6.44 -16.96
C GLY A 32 0.88 -7.66 -16.63
N VAL A 33 -0.04 -7.53 -15.67
CA VAL A 33 -0.83 -8.66 -15.15
C VAL A 33 -2.30 -8.45 -15.45
N GLU A 34 -2.93 -9.48 -16.02
CA GLU A 34 -4.37 -9.49 -16.21
C GLU A 34 -5.11 -9.63 -14.90
N PHE A 35 -6.10 -8.76 -14.66
CA PHE A 35 -6.97 -8.86 -13.50
C PHE A 35 -8.13 -9.80 -13.77
N ARG A 36 -9.05 -9.46 -14.67
CA ARG A 36 -10.20 -10.29 -15.09
C ARG A 36 -10.63 -9.98 -16.52
N ASP A 37 -10.98 -10.97 -17.33
CA ASP A 37 -11.57 -10.78 -18.67
C ASP A 37 -10.83 -9.74 -19.54
N GLY A 38 -9.49 -9.80 -19.58
CA GLY A 38 -8.63 -8.86 -20.30
C GLY A 38 -8.45 -7.50 -19.63
N SER A 39 -9.03 -7.26 -18.45
CA SER A 39 -8.89 -6.01 -17.70
C SER A 39 -7.53 -5.86 -17.02
N ARG A 40 -7.20 -4.62 -16.65
CA ARG A 40 -5.99 -4.25 -15.91
C ARG A 40 -6.35 -3.37 -14.72
N LEU A 41 -5.61 -3.53 -13.62
CA LEU A 41 -5.76 -2.69 -12.44
C LEU A 41 -4.74 -1.56 -12.44
N GLN A 42 -5.18 -0.41 -11.97
CA GLN A 42 -4.34 0.74 -11.67
C GLN A 42 -4.71 1.28 -10.29
N ILE A 43 -3.71 1.60 -9.47
CA ILE A 43 -3.88 2.29 -8.20
C ILE A 43 -3.70 3.78 -8.43
N GLU A 44 -4.72 4.55 -8.08
CA GLU A 44 -4.68 6.00 -8.17
C GLU A 44 -4.64 6.62 -6.77
N ASP A 45 -3.79 7.62 -6.59
CA ASP A 45 -3.84 8.49 -5.41
C ASP A 45 -4.84 9.63 -5.62
N ARG A 46 -5.59 9.94 -4.56
CA ARG A 46 -6.42 11.13 -4.47
C ARG A 46 -6.01 11.95 -3.26
N PRO A 47 -5.69 13.24 -3.44
CA PRO A 47 -5.40 14.09 -2.29
C PRO A 47 -6.67 14.29 -1.47
N ILE A 48 -6.55 14.08 -0.16
CA ILE A 48 -7.61 14.39 0.81
C ILE A 48 -7.30 15.76 1.42
N ALA A 49 -8.29 16.64 1.43
CA ALA A 49 -8.21 17.89 2.18
C ALA A 49 -8.45 17.60 3.67
N THR A 50 -7.51 18.00 4.52
CA THR A 50 -7.67 17.91 5.97
C THR A 50 -7.67 19.33 6.55
N ALA A 51 -8.72 19.67 7.30
CA ALA A 51 -8.86 21.00 7.90
C ALA A 51 -7.64 21.36 8.76
N ASP A 52 -7.12 20.39 9.52
CA ASP A 52 -5.92 20.55 10.34
C ASP A 52 -4.67 20.94 9.51
N LEU A 53 -4.48 20.37 8.30
CA LEU A 53 -3.35 20.71 7.43
C LEU A 53 -3.55 22.08 6.77
N ASP A 54 -4.76 22.37 6.32
CA ASP A 54 -5.07 23.66 5.67
C ASP A 54 -4.92 24.83 6.67
N ASP A 55 -5.38 24.66 7.90
CA ASP A 55 -5.20 25.62 9.00
C ASP A 55 -3.72 25.82 9.34
N PHE A 56 -2.96 24.71 9.38
CA PHE A 56 -1.52 24.78 9.62
C PHE A 56 -0.79 25.51 8.48
N ARG A 57 -1.10 25.20 7.21
CA ARG A 57 -0.55 25.89 6.04
C ARG A 57 -0.87 27.38 6.05
N ALA A 58 -2.10 27.76 6.38
CA ALA A 58 -2.50 29.15 6.50
C ALA A 58 -1.70 29.86 7.61
N THR A 59 -1.49 29.20 8.74
CA THR A 59 -0.68 29.71 9.86
C THR A 59 0.78 29.93 9.44
N ILE A 60 1.42 28.96 8.80
CA ILE A 60 2.81 29.10 8.34
C ILE A 60 2.94 30.17 7.24
N THR A 61 1.98 30.23 6.32
CA THR A 61 1.99 31.23 5.23
C THR A 61 1.90 32.64 5.79
N ARG A 62 1.05 32.88 6.81
CA ARG A 62 0.93 34.18 7.50
C ARG A 62 2.27 34.70 8.02
N TYR A 63 3.07 33.86 8.66
CA TYR A 63 4.33 34.26 9.27
C TYR A 63 5.53 34.24 8.31
N THR A 64 5.37 33.62 7.14
CA THR A 64 6.41 33.55 6.11
C THR A 64 6.17 34.53 4.95
N ALA A 65 4.97 35.09 4.78
CA ALA A 65 4.67 36.08 3.75
C ALA A 65 5.24 37.48 4.05
N VAL A 66 5.47 37.80 5.32
CA VAL A 66 6.01 39.09 5.75
C VAL A 66 7.53 39.09 5.58
N GLY A 67 8.04 39.86 4.61
CA GLY A 67 9.48 40.13 4.48
C GLY A 67 9.96 40.95 5.68
N THR A 68 11.07 40.55 6.30
CA THR A 68 11.61 41.19 7.52
C THR A 68 12.45 42.44 7.24
N ASP A 69 12.57 42.85 5.97
CA ASP A 69 13.34 44.02 5.58
C ASP A 69 12.62 45.32 5.98
N GLY A 70 13.23 46.07 6.91
CA GLY A 70 12.76 47.38 7.34
C GLY A 70 11.61 47.39 8.36
N ILE A 71 11.34 46.25 9.01
CA ILE A 71 10.32 46.16 10.07
C ILE A 71 10.89 46.62 11.42
N ASP A 72 10.09 47.39 12.16
CA ASP A 72 10.39 47.82 13.53
C ASP A 72 10.59 46.63 14.49
N GLU A 73 11.49 46.78 15.46
CA GLU A 73 11.85 45.74 16.43
C GLU A 73 10.62 45.36 17.27
N GLU A 74 9.79 46.32 17.65
CA GLU A 74 8.55 46.09 18.41
C GLU A 74 7.52 45.28 17.61
N LEU A 75 7.40 45.54 16.30
CA LEU A 75 6.51 44.76 15.44
C LEU A 75 7.02 43.32 15.26
N THR A 76 8.34 43.17 15.13
CA THR A 76 9.00 41.86 15.01
C THR A 76 8.76 41.00 16.27
N GLU A 77 8.89 41.59 17.45
CA GLU A 77 8.63 40.89 18.72
C GLU A 77 7.16 40.46 18.85
N ARG A 78 6.21 41.36 18.54
CA ARG A 78 4.77 41.05 18.56
C ARG A 78 4.43 39.90 17.61
N MET A 79 5.01 39.90 16.40
CA MET A 79 4.83 38.81 15.44
C MET A 79 5.42 37.49 15.94
N PHE A 80 6.59 37.53 16.58
CA PHE A 80 7.21 36.33 17.15
C PHE A 80 6.37 35.72 18.28
N VAL A 81 5.84 36.54 19.19
CA VAL A 81 4.98 36.07 20.28
C VAL A 81 3.68 35.47 19.74
N ALA A 82 3.06 36.12 18.75
CA ALA A 82 1.87 35.59 18.08
C ALA A 82 2.14 34.24 17.39
N MET A 83 3.26 34.15 16.67
CA MET A 83 3.68 32.91 16.02
C MET A 83 3.91 31.77 17.02
N ARG A 84 4.63 32.03 18.12
CA ARG A 84 4.87 31.02 19.16
C ARG A 84 3.57 30.52 19.77
N ARG A 85 2.59 31.41 19.96
CA ARG A 85 1.26 31.05 20.46
C ARG A 85 0.52 30.16 19.47
N ASP A 86 0.49 30.54 18.20
CA ASP A 86 -0.22 29.79 17.15
C ASP A 86 0.42 28.41 16.89
N LEU A 87 1.74 28.29 17.10
CA LEU A 87 2.49 27.05 16.93
C LEU A 87 2.65 26.25 18.23
N ALA A 88 2.08 26.69 19.36
CA ALA A 88 2.24 26.03 20.66
C ALA A 88 1.80 24.55 20.66
N ARG A 89 0.85 24.20 19.77
CA ARG A 89 0.36 22.82 19.60
C ARG A 89 1.44 21.86 19.09
N LEU A 90 2.51 22.36 18.46
CA LEU A 90 3.65 21.54 18.04
C LEU A 90 4.35 20.91 19.25
N ASP A 91 4.54 21.69 20.32
CA ASP A 91 5.29 21.29 21.51
C ASP A 91 4.41 20.60 22.57
N GLU A 92 3.08 20.71 22.43
CA GLU A 92 2.12 20.16 23.38
C GLU A 92 2.22 18.62 23.49
N GLN A 93 2.50 18.12 24.70
CA GLN A 93 2.57 16.69 24.99
C GLN A 93 1.20 16.20 25.48
N SER A 94 0.27 16.02 24.54
CA SER A 94 -1.07 15.47 24.79
C SER A 94 -1.49 14.55 23.66
N THR A 95 -2.35 13.55 23.94
CA THR A 95 -2.89 12.64 22.92
C THR A 95 -3.62 13.40 21.80
N THR A 96 -4.30 14.50 22.14
CA THR A 96 -4.98 15.37 21.16
C THR A 96 -3.99 16.08 20.25
N ALA A 97 -2.87 16.55 20.79
CA ALA A 97 -1.81 17.18 20.00
C ALA A 97 -1.05 16.15 19.15
N GLU A 98 -0.81 14.94 19.64
CA GLU A 98 -0.22 13.84 18.87
C GLU A 98 -1.10 13.43 17.68
N ALA A 99 -2.41 13.25 17.91
CA ALA A 99 -3.35 12.91 16.85
C ALA A 99 -3.41 14.01 15.77
N TRP A 100 -3.34 15.27 16.19
CA TRP A 100 -3.24 16.41 15.27
C TRP A 100 -1.92 16.42 14.50
N ARG A 101 -0.78 16.25 15.18
CA ARG A 101 0.53 16.16 14.52
C ARG A 101 0.54 15.05 13.48
N ARG A 102 -0.07 13.90 13.76
CA ARG A 102 -0.25 12.82 12.78
C ARG A 102 -1.03 13.32 11.56
N ARG A 103 -2.22 13.90 11.75
CA ARG A 103 -3.03 14.43 10.65
C ARG A 103 -2.38 15.57 9.86
N VAL A 104 -1.43 16.31 10.43
CA VAL A 104 -0.72 17.40 9.75
C VAL A 104 0.57 16.95 9.09
N PHE A 105 1.36 16.08 9.73
CA PHE A 105 2.72 15.74 9.28
C PHE A 105 2.83 14.36 8.65
N ASP A 106 1.88 13.46 8.86
CA ASP A 106 1.88 12.18 8.19
C ASP A 106 1.24 12.32 6.81
N ALA A 107 2.05 12.28 5.76
CA ALA A 107 1.57 12.38 4.38
C ALA A 107 0.55 11.29 4.02
N ARG A 108 0.52 10.17 4.74
CA ARG A 108 -0.47 9.09 4.57
C ARG A 108 -1.88 9.52 4.95
N GLU A 109 -2.03 10.51 5.83
CA GLU A 109 -3.33 11.08 6.21
C GLU A 109 -3.87 12.05 5.15
N HIS A 110 -3.08 12.38 4.12
CA HIS A 110 -3.43 13.36 3.07
C HIS A 110 -3.72 12.72 1.72
N VAL A 111 -3.73 11.39 1.65
CA VAL A 111 -3.93 10.63 0.42
C VAL A 111 -4.91 9.50 0.66
N GLU A 112 -5.82 9.32 -0.30
CA GLU A 112 -6.66 8.14 -0.42
C GLU A 112 -6.18 7.34 -1.63
N PHE A 113 -6.21 6.02 -1.53
CA PHE A 113 -5.95 5.15 -2.67
C PHE A 113 -7.23 4.50 -3.13
N ARG A 114 -7.40 4.43 -4.45
CA ARG A 114 -8.47 3.66 -5.08
C ARG A 114 -7.89 2.75 -6.15
N ALA A 115 -8.48 1.57 -6.28
CA ALA A 115 -8.17 0.72 -7.41
C ALA A 115 -9.16 1.00 -8.54
N VAL A 116 -8.63 1.21 -9.73
CA VAL A 116 -9.39 1.45 -10.95
C VAL A 116 -9.13 0.29 -11.90
N GLU A 117 -10.19 -0.38 -12.29
CA GLU A 117 -10.17 -1.46 -13.27
C GLU A 117 -10.46 -0.89 -14.66
N HIS A 118 -9.53 -1.09 -15.59
CA HIS A 118 -9.64 -0.70 -16.98
C HIS A 118 -9.99 -1.90 -17.83
N ARG A 119 -11.18 -1.90 -18.42
CA ARG A 119 -11.64 -2.95 -19.35
C ARG A 119 -11.41 -2.53 -20.80
N PRO A 120 -11.03 -3.45 -21.70
CA PRO A 120 -10.93 -3.15 -23.12
C PRO A 120 -12.24 -2.58 -23.68
N GLY A 121 -12.21 -1.33 -24.15
CA GLY A 121 -13.38 -0.66 -24.74
C GLY A 121 -14.53 -0.33 -23.78
N GLY A 122 -14.32 -0.45 -22.47
CA GLY A 122 -15.32 -0.14 -21.44
C GLY A 122 -14.94 1.06 -20.58
N GLU A 123 -15.92 1.56 -19.81
CA GLU A 123 -15.69 2.60 -18.81
C GLU A 123 -14.86 2.06 -17.62
N PRO A 124 -13.96 2.86 -17.05
CA PRO A 124 -13.20 2.47 -15.86
C PRO A 124 -14.12 2.20 -14.67
N ILE A 125 -13.85 1.12 -13.94
CA ILE A 125 -14.61 0.76 -12.73
C ILE A 125 -13.78 1.06 -11.51
N VAL A 126 -14.35 1.87 -10.62
CA VAL A 126 -13.69 2.27 -9.38
C VAL A 126 -14.08 1.30 -8.27
N HIS A 127 -13.06 0.72 -7.64
CA HIS A 127 -13.17 -0.10 -6.45
C HIS A 127 -12.84 0.75 -5.23
N ASP A 128 -13.89 1.36 -4.65
CA ASP A 128 -13.77 2.19 -3.45
C ASP A 128 -13.66 1.32 -2.19
N GLY A 129 -12.47 1.27 -1.61
CA GLY A 129 -12.20 0.69 -0.29
C GLY A 129 -12.24 -0.84 -0.21
N VAL A 130 -11.26 -1.39 0.50
CA VAL A 130 -11.21 -2.82 0.89
C VAL A 130 -12.21 -3.14 2.02
N SER A 131 -12.72 -2.12 2.71
CA SER A 131 -13.52 -2.26 3.94
C SER A 131 -15.00 -2.60 3.73
N GLY A 132 -15.52 -2.58 2.50
CA GLY A 132 -16.98 -2.56 2.26
C GLY A 132 -17.56 -3.63 1.34
N LYS A 133 -16.75 -4.42 0.62
CA LYS A 133 -17.27 -5.38 -0.38
C LYS A 133 -16.94 -6.83 -0.02
N SER A 134 -18.01 -7.59 0.19
CA SER A 134 -18.16 -9.05 0.25
C SER A 134 -16.89 -9.88 -0.02
N GLY A 135 -16.37 -10.52 1.02
CA GLY A 135 -15.69 -11.82 1.04
C GLY A 135 -14.59 -12.14 0.02
N GLY A 136 -14.90 -12.17 -1.27
CA GLY A 136 -14.03 -12.64 -2.36
C GLY A 136 -13.43 -11.54 -3.26
N GLU A 137 -14.22 -10.54 -3.69
CA GLU A 137 -13.71 -9.49 -4.59
C GLU A 137 -12.66 -8.60 -3.92
N GLY A 138 -12.86 -8.29 -2.63
CA GLY A 138 -11.87 -7.57 -1.84
C GLY A 138 -10.58 -8.37 -1.66
N GLN A 139 -10.66 -9.69 -1.50
CA GLN A 139 -9.47 -10.54 -1.32
C GLN A 139 -8.63 -10.64 -2.60
N GLU A 140 -9.26 -10.76 -3.77
CA GLU A 140 -8.55 -10.78 -5.04
C GLU A 140 -7.83 -9.45 -5.29
N LEU A 141 -8.51 -8.32 -5.03
CA LEU A 141 -7.92 -7.00 -5.15
C LEU A 141 -6.71 -6.84 -4.21
N ILE A 142 -6.83 -7.28 -2.94
CA ILE A 142 -5.73 -7.24 -1.98
C ILE A 142 -4.55 -8.09 -2.47
N ALA A 143 -4.79 -9.30 -2.97
CA ALA A 143 -3.72 -10.19 -3.42
C ALA A 143 -2.94 -9.57 -4.59
N PHE A 144 -3.64 -8.97 -5.56
CA PHE A 144 -3.02 -8.25 -6.68
C PHE A 144 -2.19 -7.06 -6.21
N ILE A 145 -2.77 -6.20 -5.37
CA ILE A 145 -2.09 -5.00 -4.86
C ILE A 145 -0.88 -5.39 -4.01
N LEU A 146 -1.04 -6.36 -3.12
CA LEU A 146 0.02 -6.86 -2.26
C LEU A 146 1.15 -7.47 -3.08
N GLY A 147 0.83 -8.31 -4.07
CA GLY A 147 1.83 -8.88 -4.97
C GLY A 147 2.62 -7.78 -5.69
N ALA A 148 1.94 -6.80 -6.27
CA ALA A 148 2.59 -5.71 -6.99
C ALA A 148 3.46 -4.84 -6.05
N ALA A 149 2.99 -4.56 -4.84
CA ALA A 149 3.74 -3.84 -3.82
C ALA A 149 4.98 -4.61 -3.35
N LEU A 150 4.85 -5.92 -3.08
CA LEU A 150 5.95 -6.79 -2.71
C LEU A 150 6.99 -6.89 -3.82
N ARG A 151 6.56 -6.94 -5.09
CA ARG A 151 7.46 -7.00 -6.24
C ARG A 151 8.34 -5.75 -6.29
N TYR A 152 7.75 -4.59 -6.07
CA TYR A 152 8.49 -3.34 -5.98
C TYR A 152 9.49 -3.33 -4.82
N GLN A 153 9.04 -3.72 -3.63
CA GLN A 153 9.86 -3.66 -2.42
C GLN A 153 11.03 -4.66 -2.44
N LEU A 154 10.86 -5.82 -3.07
CA LEU A 154 11.88 -6.87 -3.19
C LEU A 154 12.73 -6.74 -4.46
N GLY A 155 12.32 -5.93 -5.43
CA GLY A 155 13.05 -5.64 -6.68
C GLY A 155 14.08 -4.51 -6.54
N ASP A 156 14.51 -4.16 -5.32
CA ASP A 156 15.40 -3.02 -5.03
C ASP A 156 14.87 -1.68 -5.61
N GLY A 157 13.54 -1.53 -5.72
CA GLY A 157 12.90 -0.37 -6.34
C GLY A 157 12.97 -0.31 -7.87
N THR A 158 13.44 -1.39 -8.51
CA THR A 158 13.52 -1.53 -9.98
C THR A 158 12.39 -2.40 -10.52
N ASP A 159 12.20 -2.42 -11.84
CA ASP A 159 11.22 -3.29 -12.51
C ASP A 159 11.70 -4.76 -12.63
N GLN A 160 12.84 -5.12 -12.04
CA GLN A 160 13.35 -6.49 -12.11
C GLN A 160 12.51 -7.44 -11.25
N ALA A 161 12.40 -8.69 -11.71
CA ALA A 161 11.83 -9.74 -10.87
C ALA A 161 12.68 -9.90 -9.60
N PRO A 162 12.04 -10.10 -8.43
CA PRO A 162 12.79 -10.20 -7.19
C PRO A 162 13.66 -11.48 -7.18
N ARG A 163 14.93 -11.34 -6.76
CA ARG A 163 15.92 -12.44 -6.81
C ARG A 163 15.55 -13.60 -5.89
N PHE A 164 14.91 -13.31 -4.76
CA PHE A 164 14.37 -14.29 -3.82
C PHE A 164 12.97 -13.84 -3.42
N ALA A 165 11.96 -14.56 -3.87
CA ALA A 165 10.57 -14.19 -3.67
C ALA A 165 9.64 -15.39 -3.40
N PRO A 166 9.98 -16.30 -2.45
CA PRO A 166 9.03 -17.32 -2.04
C PRO A 166 7.90 -16.68 -1.21
N ILE A 167 6.65 -16.97 -1.58
CA ILE A 167 5.47 -16.67 -0.76
C ILE A 167 4.95 -18.01 -0.23
N VAL A 168 4.98 -18.16 1.09
CA VAL A 168 4.41 -19.33 1.77
C VAL A 168 3.00 -19.00 2.23
N LEU A 169 2.02 -19.77 1.77
CA LEU A 169 0.61 -19.62 2.12
C LEU A 169 0.17 -20.85 2.92
N ASP A 170 0.04 -20.69 4.24
CA ASP A 170 -0.56 -21.73 5.09
C ASP A 170 -2.09 -21.62 5.04
N GLU A 171 -2.76 -22.75 4.85
CA GLU A 171 -4.19 -22.82 4.54
C GLU A 171 -4.61 -21.87 3.40
N GLY A 172 -3.73 -21.71 2.40
CA GLY A 172 -3.90 -20.76 1.32
C GLY A 172 -5.24 -20.97 0.61
N PHE A 173 -6.04 -19.90 0.52
CA PHE A 173 -7.29 -19.85 -0.25
C PHE A 173 -8.36 -20.91 0.10
N VAL A 174 -8.28 -21.56 1.27
CA VAL A 174 -9.23 -22.60 1.72
C VAL A 174 -10.68 -22.10 1.81
N LYS A 175 -10.90 -20.78 1.91
CA LYS A 175 -12.21 -20.12 1.98
C LYS A 175 -12.60 -19.34 0.73
N ALA A 176 -11.75 -19.29 -0.28
CA ALA A 176 -12.01 -18.56 -1.53
C ALA A 176 -12.65 -19.49 -2.58
N ASP A 177 -13.43 -18.92 -3.49
CA ASP A 177 -13.91 -19.65 -4.68
C ASP A 177 -12.70 -20.11 -5.51
N SER A 178 -12.82 -21.25 -6.19
CA SER A 178 -11.74 -21.80 -7.01
C SER A 178 -11.33 -20.84 -8.14
N GLU A 179 -12.29 -20.07 -8.67
CA GLU A 179 -12.03 -19.07 -9.69
C GLU A 179 -11.18 -17.88 -9.17
N TYR A 180 -11.49 -17.37 -7.97
CA TYR A 180 -10.75 -16.27 -7.33
C TYR A 180 -9.32 -16.70 -6.97
N THR A 181 -9.21 -17.91 -6.46
CA THR A 181 -7.96 -18.53 -6.05
C THR A 181 -6.98 -18.63 -7.22
N GLY A 182 -7.44 -19.20 -8.35
CA GLY A 182 -6.61 -19.35 -9.54
C GLY A 182 -6.07 -18.03 -10.07
N ARG A 183 -6.91 -16.99 -10.15
CA ARG A 183 -6.47 -15.67 -10.61
C ARG A 183 -5.45 -15.03 -9.68
N ALA A 184 -5.66 -15.10 -8.37
CA ALA A 184 -4.71 -14.57 -7.40
C ALA A 184 -3.34 -15.27 -7.49
N LEU A 185 -3.33 -16.61 -7.65
CA LEU A 185 -2.10 -17.38 -7.82
C LEU A 185 -1.38 -17.04 -9.13
N HIS A 186 -2.12 -17.02 -10.24
CA HIS A 186 -1.59 -16.63 -11.55
C HIS A 186 -0.99 -15.22 -11.51
N ALA A 187 -1.63 -14.28 -10.81
CA ALA A 187 -1.11 -12.94 -10.64
C ALA A 187 0.21 -12.91 -9.89
N LEU A 188 0.29 -13.59 -8.74
CA LEU A 188 1.53 -13.68 -7.96
C LEU A 188 2.65 -14.35 -8.77
N GLN A 189 2.35 -15.40 -9.52
CA GLN A 189 3.33 -16.04 -10.42
C GLN A 189 3.78 -15.09 -11.54
N SER A 190 2.84 -14.39 -12.17
CA SER A 190 3.12 -13.39 -13.23
C SER A 190 3.98 -12.22 -12.71
N LEU A 191 3.87 -11.92 -11.41
CA LEU A 191 4.69 -10.93 -10.73
C LEU A 191 6.10 -11.44 -10.36
N GLY A 192 6.38 -12.73 -10.58
CA GLY A 192 7.68 -13.36 -10.38
C GLY A 192 7.86 -14.02 -9.01
N PHE A 193 6.77 -14.29 -8.27
CA PHE A 193 6.83 -15.00 -6.99
C PHE A 193 6.86 -16.51 -7.18
N GLN A 194 7.63 -17.18 -6.32
CA GLN A 194 7.57 -18.64 -6.16
C GLN A 194 6.55 -18.96 -5.07
N LEU A 195 5.48 -19.67 -5.40
CA LEU A 195 4.42 -19.98 -4.44
C LEU A 195 4.68 -21.33 -3.77
N VAL A 196 4.53 -21.37 -2.45
CA VAL A 196 4.56 -22.59 -1.63
C VAL A 196 3.28 -22.62 -0.81
N ILE A 197 2.36 -23.53 -1.15
CA ILE A 197 1.01 -23.54 -0.58
C ILE A 197 0.82 -24.79 0.28
N GLY A 198 0.49 -24.58 1.54
CA GLY A 198 -0.04 -25.62 2.42
C GLY A 198 -1.56 -25.63 2.35
N ALA A 199 -2.15 -26.74 1.90
CA ALA A 199 -3.60 -26.89 1.83
C ALA A 199 -4.04 -28.32 2.16
N PRO A 200 -5.27 -28.51 2.69
CA PRO A 200 -5.89 -29.82 2.81
C PRO A 200 -5.97 -30.55 1.47
N ARG A 201 -5.82 -31.89 1.48
CA ARG A 201 -5.80 -32.72 0.26
C ARG A 201 -7.04 -32.54 -0.62
N ASP A 202 -8.21 -32.40 -0.03
CA ASP A 202 -9.49 -32.22 -0.75
C ASP A 202 -9.57 -30.89 -1.50
N LYS A 203 -8.65 -29.95 -1.24
CA LYS A 203 -8.54 -28.66 -1.92
C LYS A 203 -7.42 -28.62 -2.96
N ALA A 204 -6.59 -29.65 -3.06
CA ALA A 204 -5.45 -29.70 -3.99
C ALA A 204 -5.86 -29.45 -5.45
N ALA A 205 -6.99 -30.02 -5.88
CA ALA A 205 -7.53 -29.87 -7.23
C ALA A 205 -7.79 -28.41 -7.66
N ALA A 206 -8.04 -27.49 -6.71
CA ALA A 206 -8.24 -26.08 -7.02
C ALA A 206 -6.95 -25.36 -7.44
N PHE A 207 -5.79 -25.99 -7.22
CA PHE A 207 -4.46 -25.41 -7.44
C PHE A 207 -3.65 -26.15 -8.50
N GLU A 208 -4.11 -27.30 -8.98
CA GLU A 208 -3.36 -28.20 -9.89
C GLU A 208 -2.85 -27.47 -11.13
N ASP A 209 -3.68 -26.62 -11.75
CA ASP A 209 -3.30 -25.86 -12.95
C ASP A 209 -2.27 -24.74 -12.70
N TYR A 210 -2.00 -24.41 -11.43
CA TYR A 210 -1.16 -23.27 -11.02
C TYR A 210 0.13 -23.70 -10.32
N VAL A 211 0.36 -24.99 -10.10
CA VAL A 211 1.54 -25.50 -9.38
C VAL A 211 2.32 -26.49 -10.24
N GLY A 212 3.65 -26.39 -10.21
CA GLY A 212 4.50 -27.33 -10.96
C GLY A 212 4.75 -28.67 -10.24
N SER A 213 4.41 -28.77 -8.96
CA SER A 213 4.64 -29.96 -8.13
C SER A 213 3.69 -30.00 -6.95
N ILE A 214 3.20 -31.18 -6.59
CA ILE A 214 2.42 -31.41 -5.37
C ILE A 214 3.18 -32.39 -4.48
N VAL A 215 3.25 -32.08 -3.18
CA VAL A 215 3.82 -32.98 -2.17
C VAL A 215 2.76 -33.31 -1.13
N TYR A 216 2.37 -34.58 -1.05
CA TYR A 216 1.49 -35.06 0.00
C TYR A 216 2.28 -35.36 1.26
N VAL A 217 1.89 -34.72 2.35
CA VAL A 217 2.49 -34.88 3.67
C VAL A 217 1.58 -35.78 4.51
N ASN A 218 2.08 -36.93 4.96
CA ASN A 218 1.31 -37.86 5.81
C ASN A 218 2.08 -38.21 7.08
N ARG A 219 1.40 -38.16 8.23
CA ARG A 219 1.96 -38.61 9.50
C ARG A 219 2.01 -40.14 9.50
N ASN A 220 3.13 -40.71 9.92
CA ASN A 220 3.21 -42.15 10.12
C ASN A 220 2.36 -42.54 11.34
N PRO A 221 1.29 -43.34 11.19
CA PRO A 221 0.43 -43.70 12.32
C PRO A 221 1.14 -44.62 13.32
N ASP A 222 2.19 -45.33 12.89
CA ASP A 222 2.91 -46.32 13.69
C ASP A 222 4.14 -45.73 14.40
N ARG A 223 4.57 -44.53 13.99
CA ARG A 223 5.78 -43.87 14.53
C ARG A 223 5.54 -42.40 14.74
N ASP A 224 5.38 -42.05 16.01
CA ASP A 224 5.07 -40.69 16.38
C ASP A 224 6.22 -39.73 15.99
N GLY A 225 5.87 -38.59 15.39
CA GLY A 225 6.82 -37.61 14.86
C GLY A 225 7.46 -37.93 13.49
N GLU A 226 7.22 -39.10 12.89
CA GLU A 226 7.70 -39.41 11.54
C GLU A 226 6.70 -38.90 10.48
N VAL A 227 7.20 -38.16 9.50
CA VAL A 227 6.43 -37.60 8.38
C VAL A 227 6.93 -38.21 7.07
N ARG A 228 6.01 -38.68 6.24
CA ARG A 228 6.30 -39.18 4.89
C ARG A 228 5.84 -38.16 3.85
N LEU A 229 6.71 -37.92 2.88
CA LEU A 229 6.45 -37.06 1.73
C LEU A 229 6.25 -37.93 0.50
N TYR A 230 5.16 -37.70 -0.23
CA TYR A 230 4.91 -38.33 -1.52
C TYR A 230 4.83 -37.24 -2.57
N GLU A 231 5.82 -37.22 -3.47
CA GLU A 231 5.87 -36.27 -4.56
C GLU A 231 4.98 -36.75 -5.72
N PHE A 232 4.22 -35.81 -6.28
CA PHE A 232 3.40 -36.00 -7.46
C PHE A 232 3.75 -34.89 -8.45
N ALA A 233 4.37 -35.27 -9.56
CA ALA A 233 4.58 -34.35 -10.68
C ALA A 233 3.25 -34.20 -11.44
N ILE A 234 2.90 -32.97 -11.77
CA ILE A 234 1.79 -32.67 -12.67
C ILE A 234 2.41 -32.55 -14.06
N ASP A 235 2.05 -33.47 -14.96
CA ASP A 235 2.51 -33.50 -16.36
C ASP A 235 1.83 -32.43 -17.23
#